data_AF-A0A962X667-F1
#
_entry.id   AF-A0A962X667-F1
#
_cell.length_a   1.000
_cell.length_b   1.000
_cell.length_c   1.000
_cell.angle_alpha   90.00
_cell.angle_beta   90.00
_cell.angle_gamma   90.00
#
_symmetry.space_group_name_H-M   'P 1'
#
loop_
_entity.id
_entity.type
_entity.pdbx_description
1 polymer ?
#
loop_
_entity_poly.entity_id
_entity_poly.type
_entity_poly.pdbx_seq_one_letter_code
_entity_poly.pdbx_strand_id
1 'polypeptide(L)'
;MSNQIPKTTYLKDYAPPCYRIPEIALRFELGEDFTIVRSQLHIIRAEGAPAGAPLALNGQHLELMALELNGLPVDANRYQLDADSLTLLDPPAEFELTAVTRIRPQDNAALEGLYQSSGNFCTQCEAEGFRRITYFLDRPDVMAVFTTTIVADQSRCPVLLSNGNLVDHGELTDGRHWATWHDPFPKPCYLFALVAGHLAAVED
;
A
#
# COMPACT_ATOMS: atom_id res chain seq x y z
N MET A 1 -10.98 22.06 -1.42
CA MET A 1 -9.59 22.08 -1.91
C MET A 1 -8.75 22.73 -0.83
N SER A 2 -7.90 21.97 -0.14
CA SER A 2 -6.93 22.54 0.81
C SER A 2 -5.80 23.15 -0.01
N ASN A 3 -5.67 24.47 0.05
CA ASN A 3 -4.69 25.23 -0.73
C ASN A 3 -3.34 25.24 0.00
N GLN A 4 -2.76 24.07 0.28
CA GLN A 4 -1.42 23.99 0.84
C GLN A 4 -0.40 24.22 -0.29
N ILE A 5 0.36 25.31 -0.16
CA ILE A 5 1.47 25.60 -1.05
C ILE A 5 2.53 24.49 -0.86
N PRO A 6 3.03 23.85 -1.94
CA PRO A 6 4.10 22.87 -1.83
C PRO A 6 5.30 23.46 -1.07
N LYS A 7 5.72 22.81 0.02
CA LYS A 7 6.92 23.21 0.74
C LYS A 7 8.14 22.74 -0.04
N THR A 8 9.13 23.62 -0.22
CA THR A 8 10.41 23.24 -0.83
C THR A 8 11.15 22.26 0.08
N THR A 9 11.45 21.08 -0.46
CA THR A 9 12.30 20.07 0.20
C THR A 9 13.76 20.33 -0.16
N TYR A 10 14.66 20.33 0.82
CA TYR A 10 16.10 20.50 0.60
C TYR A 10 16.86 19.21 0.90
N LEU A 11 17.83 18.87 0.06
CA LEU A 11 18.71 17.71 0.25
C LEU A 11 19.44 17.74 1.61
N LYS A 12 19.85 18.92 2.07
CA LYS A 12 20.55 19.11 3.36
C LYS A 12 19.70 18.77 4.59
N ASP A 13 18.37 18.73 4.43
CA ASP A 13 17.43 18.44 5.52
C ASP A 13 17.09 16.94 5.60
N TYR A 14 17.75 16.10 4.78
CA TYR A 14 17.60 14.65 4.84
C TYR A 14 17.93 14.12 6.24
N ALA A 15 17.01 13.31 6.78
CA ALA A 15 17.22 12.50 7.96
C ALA A 15 16.74 11.06 7.68
N PRO A 16 17.46 10.03 8.19
CA PRO A 16 17.01 8.66 8.08
C PRO A 16 15.65 8.47 8.77
N PRO A 17 14.82 7.52 8.31
CA PRO A 17 13.51 7.31 8.91
C PRO A 17 13.67 6.76 10.33
N CYS A 18 12.79 7.20 11.25
CA CYS A 18 12.76 6.67 12.62
C CYS A 18 12.30 5.21 12.70
N TYR A 19 11.72 4.68 11.61
CA TYR A 19 11.16 3.34 11.51
C TYR A 19 11.55 2.71 10.18
N ARG A 20 11.71 1.38 10.18
CA ARG A 20 11.89 0.55 9.00
C ARG A 20 10.67 -0.37 8.84
N ILE A 21 10.42 -0.80 7.61
CA ILE A 21 9.37 -1.75 7.26
C ILE A 21 10.05 -2.92 6.54
N PRO A 22 10.52 -3.97 7.24
CA PRO A 22 11.21 -5.07 6.58
C PRO A 22 10.29 -5.87 5.66
N GLU A 23 9.02 -6.01 6.02
CA GLU A 23 8.05 -6.83 5.32
C GLU A 23 6.68 -6.15 5.24
N ILE A 24 6.00 -6.36 4.11
CA ILE A 24 4.62 -5.95 3.89
C ILE A 24 3.84 -7.08 3.21
N ALA A 25 2.67 -7.39 3.76
CA ALA A 25 1.66 -8.22 3.14
C ALA A 25 0.48 -7.35 2.68
N LEU A 26 0.17 -7.39 1.39
CA LEU A 26 -0.92 -6.67 0.76
C LEU A 26 -2.00 -7.65 0.31
N ARG A 27 -3.26 -7.28 0.52
CA ARG A 27 -4.41 -7.92 -0.11
C ARG A 27 -5.27 -6.87 -0.78
N PHE A 28 -5.47 -7.01 -2.08
CA PHE A 28 -6.35 -6.17 -2.89
C PHE A 28 -7.61 -6.95 -3.23
N GLU A 29 -8.76 -6.41 -2.86
CA GLU A 29 -10.06 -6.87 -3.37
C GLU A 29 -10.57 -5.86 -4.38
N LEU A 30 -10.34 -6.16 -5.66
CA LEU A 30 -10.67 -5.30 -6.80
C LEU A 30 -12.18 -5.38 -7.06
N GLY A 31 -12.88 -4.28 -6.82
CA GLY A 31 -14.30 -4.12 -7.12
C GLY A 31 -14.57 -3.17 -8.28
N GLU A 32 -15.84 -3.04 -8.67
CA GLU A 32 -16.27 -2.08 -9.68
C GLU A 32 -16.29 -0.65 -9.15
N ASP A 33 -16.92 -0.45 -7.99
CA ASP A 33 -17.13 0.87 -7.38
C ASP A 33 -15.98 1.31 -6.47
N PHE A 34 -15.19 0.36 -5.97
CA PHE A 34 -14.06 0.62 -5.10
C PHE A 34 -13.18 -0.61 -5.00
N THR A 35 -11.95 -0.40 -4.55
CA THR A 35 -11.02 -1.44 -4.13
C THR A 35 -10.82 -1.37 -2.63
N ILE A 36 -10.87 -2.52 -1.96
CA ILE A 36 -10.42 -2.64 -0.57
C ILE A 36 -8.97 -3.09 -0.56
N VAL A 37 -8.13 -2.35 0.16
CA VAL A 37 -6.72 -2.69 0.35
C VAL A 37 -6.49 -2.97 1.83
N ARG A 38 -6.12 -4.20 2.16
CA ARG A 38 -5.56 -4.55 3.47
C ARG A 38 -4.05 -4.56 3.36
N SER A 39 -3.37 -3.71 4.12
CA SER A 39 -1.92 -3.72 4.26
C SER A 39 -1.53 -4.09 5.68
N GLN A 40 -0.69 -5.10 5.82
CA GLN A 40 -0.11 -5.55 7.08
C GLN A 40 1.39 -5.27 7.01
N LEU A 41 1.87 -4.38 7.87
CA LEU A 41 3.24 -3.88 7.92
C LEU A 41 3.95 -4.46 9.14
N HIS A 42 5.06 -5.15 8.94
CA HIS A 42 6.01 -5.40 10.03
C HIS A 42 6.88 -4.16 10.18
N ILE A 43 6.84 -3.51 11.34
CA ILE A 43 7.51 -2.24 11.58
C ILE A 43 8.49 -2.38 12.74
N ILE A 44 9.70 -1.86 12.54
CA ILE A 44 10.76 -1.84 13.54
C ILE A 44 11.29 -0.42 13.67
N ARG A 45 11.34 0.13 14.89
CA ARG A 45 11.99 1.40 15.18
C ARG A 45 13.48 1.30 14.86
N ALA A 46 14.00 2.27 14.12
CA ALA A 46 15.40 2.32 13.75
C ALA A 46 16.30 2.48 14.98
N GLU A 47 17.51 1.91 14.91
CA GLU A 47 18.51 2.08 15.95
C GLU A 47 18.88 3.57 16.09
N GLY A 48 18.92 4.07 17.33
CA GLY A 48 19.19 5.48 17.61
C GLY A 48 17.98 6.43 17.46
N ALA A 49 16.84 5.95 16.95
CA ALA A 49 15.61 6.75 16.95
C ALA A 49 15.06 6.88 18.39
N PRO A 50 14.51 8.06 18.77
CA PRO A 50 13.95 8.26 20.11
C PRO A 50 12.86 7.25 20.43
N ALA A 51 12.86 6.73 21.66
CA ALA A 51 11.75 5.93 22.15
C ALA A 51 10.45 6.75 22.11
N GLY A 52 9.38 6.13 21.63
CA GLY A 52 8.07 6.79 21.49
C GLY A 52 7.99 7.85 20.38
N ALA A 53 8.98 7.91 19.48
CA ALA A 53 8.88 8.76 18.29
C ALA A 53 7.57 8.43 17.53
N PRO A 54 6.77 9.41 17.10
CA PRO A 54 5.57 9.13 16.34
C PRO A 54 5.93 8.50 15.00
N LEU A 55 5.15 7.50 14.57
CA LEU A 55 5.25 6.94 13.23
C LEU A 55 4.27 7.70 12.33
N ALA A 56 4.78 8.56 11.45
CA ALA A 56 3.99 9.25 10.43
C ALA A 56 4.07 8.48 9.10
N LEU A 57 2.93 7.95 8.65
CA LEU A 57 2.77 7.27 7.36
C LEU A 57 2.09 8.22 6.37
N ASN A 58 2.60 8.26 5.15
CA ASN A 58 1.98 9.00 4.04
C ASN A 58 0.71 8.27 3.58
N GLY A 59 -0.36 9.00 3.32
CA GLY A 59 -1.59 8.44 2.76
C GLY A 59 -2.48 9.52 2.17
N GLN A 60 -2.87 9.39 0.91
CA GLN A 60 -3.65 10.41 0.20
C GLN A 60 -4.86 9.80 -0.48
N HIS A 61 -6.01 10.49 -0.39
CA HIS A 61 -7.26 10.05 -0.99
C HIS A 61 -7.70 8.64 -0.55
N LEU A 62 -7.38 8.28 0.69
CA LEU A 62 -7.71 7.00 1.31
C LEU A 62 -8.89 7.16 2.27
N GLU A 63 -9.87 6.29 2.18
CA GLU A 63 -10.87 6.12 3.24
C GLU A 63 -10.37 5.02 4.20
N LEU A 64 -9.95 5.39 5.41
CA LEU A 64 -9.52 4.43 6.43
C LEU A 64 -10.73 3.71 7.04
N MET A 65 -10.78 2.39 6.90
CA MET A 65 -11.89 1.54 7.36
C MET A 65 -11.60 0.82 8.66
N ALA A 66 -10.36 0.35 8.84
CA ALA A 66 -9.91 -0.28 10.07
C ALA A 66 -8.42 -0.04 10.28
N LEU A 67 -8.02 0.04 11.54
CA LEU A 67 -6.63 0.13 11.95
C LEU A 67 -6.43 -0.79 13.16
N GLU A 68 -5.46 -1.68 13.06
CA GLU A 68 -5.13 -2.66 14.09
C GLU A 68 -3.63 -2.63 14.38
N LEU A 69 -3.28 -2.70 15.66
CA LEU A 69 -1.91 -2.85 16.14
C LEU A 69 -1.80 -4.21 16.82
N ASN A 70 -0.93 -5.08 16.28
CA ASN A 70 -0.77 -6.47 16.73
C ASN A 70 -2.10 -7.24 16.80
N GLY A 71 -2.95 -7.08 15.78
CA GLY A 71 -4.25 -7.74 15.68
C GLY A 71 -5.35 -7.19 16.60
N LEU A 72 -5.11 -6.08 17.30
CA LEU A 72 -6.09 -5.41 18.14
C LEU A 72 -6.46 -4.04 17.56
N PRO A 73 -7.75 -3.66 17.53
CA PRO A 73 -8.16 -2.33 17.08
C PRO A 73 -7.42 -1.21 17.82
N VAL A 74 -7.00 -0.19 17.08
CA VAL A 74 -6.32 0.98 17.66
C VAL A 74 -7.35 2.01 18.11
N ASP A 75 -7.28 2.42 19.37
CA ASP A 75 -8.12 3.51 19.90
C ASP A 75 -7.88 4.83 19.16
N ALA A 76 -8.95 5.60 18.94
CA ALA A 76 -8.88 6.86 18.20
C ALA A 76 -7.98 7.94 18.84
N ASN A 77 -7.64 7.80 20.13
CA ASN A 77 -6.70 8.70 20.82
C ASN A 77 -5.23 8.30 20.62
N ARG A 78 -4.95 7.17 20.00
CA ARG A 78 -3.59 6.66 19.74
C ARG A 78 -3.08 6.97 18.35
N TYR A 79 -3.90 7.54 17.48
CA TYR A 79 -3.46 8.01 16.18
C TYR A 79 -4.10 9.34 15.81
N GLN A 80 -3.44 10.06 14.91
CA GLN A 80 -3.97 11.25 14.26
C GLN A 80 -4.11 10.95 12.78
N LEU A 81 -5.25 11.36 12.21
CA LEU A 81 -5.54 11.18 10.79
C LEU A 81 -5.77 12.54 10.16
N ASP A 82 -4.92 12.88 9.21
CA ASP A 82 -4.99 14.09 8.40
C ASP A 82 -5.23 13.72 6.93
N ALA A 83 -5.43 14.72 6.06
CA ALA A 83 -5.72 14.50 4.65
C ALA A 83 -4.61 13.75 3.88
N ASP A 84 -3.36 13.88 4.36
CA ASP A 84 -2.15 13.37 3.69
C ASP A 84 -1.35 12.37 4.54
N SER A 85 -1.81 12.03 5.76
CA SER A 85 -1.06 11.16 6.66
C SER A 85 -1.87 10.49 7.76
N LEU A 86 -1.39 9.34 8.19
CA LEU A 86 -1.76 8.68 9.45
C LEU A 86 -0.55 8.68 10.38
N THR A 87 -0.70 9.25 11.57
CA THR A 87 0.36 9.29 12.58
C THR A 87 -0.01 8.44 13.79
N LEU A 88 0.74 7.38 14.05
CA LEU A 88 0.60 6.55 15.24
C LEU A 88 1.42 7.14 16.40
N LEU A 89 0.76 7.37 17.54
CA LEU A 89 1.35 8.01 18.72
C LEU A 89 1.97 6.95 19.64
N ASP A 90 3.22 7.18 20.03
CA ASP A 90 3.99 6.33 20.95
C ASP A 90 3.87 4.82 20.64
N PRO A 91 4.26 4.37 19.42
CA PRO A 91 4.16 2.97 19.08
C PRO A 91 5.29 2.14 19.72
N PRO A 92 5.08 0.81 19.87
CA PRO A 92 6.12 -0.10 20.34
C PRO A 92 7.40 -0.04 19.48
N ALA A 93 8.49 -0.64 19.99
CA ALA A 93 9.75 -0.73 19.24
C ALA A 93 9.63 -1.62 17.99
N GLU A 94 8.82 -2.67 18.07
CA GLU A 94 8.55 -3.61 16.99
C GLU A 94 7.08 -4.04 17.10
N PHE A 95 6.37 -4.05 15.98
CA PHE A 95 4.94 -4.34 15.94
C PHE A 95 4.48 -4.64 14.52
N GLU A 96 3.28 -5.20 14.45
CA GLU A 96 2.51 -5.30 13.22
C GLU A 96 1.43 -4.21 13.19
N LEU A 97 1.36 -3.44 12.10
CA LEU A 97 0.28 -2.51 11.83
C LEU A 97 -0.54 -3.01 10.65
N THR A 98 -1.82 -3.29 10.87
CA THR A 98 -2.76 -3.61 9.81
C THR A 98 -3.66 -2.39 9.56
N ALA A 99 -3.74 -1.93 8.32
CA ALA A 99 -4.70 -0.94 7.87
C ALA A 99 -5.59 -1.52 6.77
N VAL A 100 -6.88 -1.27 6.85
CA VAL A 100 -7.84 -1.54 5.78
C VAL A 100 -8.30 -0.20 5.23
N THR A 101 -8.09 0.01 3.94
CA THR A 101 -8.47 1.25 3.25
C THR A 101 -9.38 0.95 2.07
N ARG A 102 -10.24 1.92 1.74
CA ARG A 102 -11.02 1.93 0.51
C ARG A 102 -10.49 3.02 -0.41
N ILE A 103 -10.28 2.66 -1.68
CA ILE A 103 -9.88 3.57 -2.76
C ILE A 103 -10.80 3.38 -3.97
N ARG A 104 -10.83 4.37 -4.88
CA ARG A 104 -11.70 4.38 -6.08
C ARG A 104 -10.86 4.51 -7.36
N PRO A 105 -10.27 3.42 -7.87
CA PRO A 105 -9.39 3.47 -9.05
C PRO A 105 -10.06 4.00 -10.32
N GLN A 106 -11.37 3.79 -10.45
CA GLN A 106 -12.17 4.28 -11.58
C GLN A 106 -12.35 5.80 -11.60
N ASP A 107 -12.23 6.46 -10.44
CA ASP A 107 -12.33 7.92 -10.29
C ASP A 107 -10.95 8.60 -10.34
N ASN A 108 -9.87 7.82 -10.43
CA ASN A 108 -8.49 8.31 -10.35
C ASN A 108 -7.97 8.82 -11.70
N ALA A 109 -8.37 10.05 -12.06
CA ALA A 109 -7.92 10.72 -13.28
C ALA A 109 -6.46 11.22 -13.24
N ALA A 110 -5.77 11.13 -12.08
CA ALA A 110 -4.38 11.55 -11.95
C ALA A 110 -3.38 10.48 -12.44
N LEU A 111 -3.84 9.23 -12.61
CA LEU A 111 -3.02 8.11 -13.08
C LEU A 111 -1.79 7.82 -12.18
N GLU A 112 -1.95 8.03 -10.88
CA GLU A 112 -0.95 7.79 -9.82
C GLU A 112 -1.55 6.89 -8.74
N GLY A 113 -0.77 5.96 -8.20
CA GLY A 113 -1.30 4.89 -7.34
C GLY A 113 -2.02 3.84 -8.19
N LEU A 114 -3.12 3.29 -7.69
CA LEU A 114 -3.98 2.36 -8.45
C LEU A 114 -5.05 3.12 -9.23
N TYR A 115 -5.16 2.85 -10.53
CA TYR A 115 -6.14 3.47 -11.42
C TYR A 115 -6.64 2.47 -12.47
N GLN A 116 -7.67 2.86 -13.23
CA GLN A 116 -8.15 2.09 -14.37
C GLN A 116 -7.75 2.73 -15.70
N SER A 117 -7.28 1.90 -16.63
CA SER A 117 -6.98 2.28 -18.01
C SER A 117 -7.65 1.28 -18.95
N SER A 118 -8.57 1.76 -19.78
CA SER A 118 -9.35 0.92 -20.73
C SER A 118 -10.00 -0.32 -20.08
N GLY A 119 -10.48 -0.18 -18.85
CA GLY A 119 -11.12 -1.27 -18.09
C GLY A 119 -10.17 -2.19 -17.31
N ASN A 120 -8.86 -2.06 -17.50
CA ASN A 120 -7.85 -2.80 -16.75
C ASN A 120 -7.37 -1.97 -15.55
N PHE A 121 -7.04 -2.63 -14.45
CA PHE A 121 -6.35 -2.01 -13.31
C PHE A 121 -4.84 -2.00 -13.57
N CYS A 122 -4.21 -0.87 -13.30
CA CYS A 122 -2.76 -0.73 -13.31
C CYS A 122 -2.31 0.27 -12.25
N THR A 123 -1.02 0.19 -11.91
CA THR A 123 -0.41 1.08 -10.93
C THR A 123 0.71 1.91 -11.51
N GLN A 124 0.85 3.15 -11.03
CA GLN A 124 2.03 3.98 -11.20
C GLN A 124 2.45 4.52 -9.83
N CYS A 125 3.56 4.01 -9.28
CA CYS A 125 3.98 4.34 -7.92
C CYS A 125 5.15 5.34 -7.87
N GLU A 126 5.92 5.51 -8.94
CA GLU A 126 6.99 6.51 -8.98
C GLU A 126 6.43 7.91 -9.27
N ALA A 127 6.81 8.96 -8.51
CA ALA A 127 7.76 8.94 -7.39
C ALA A 127 7.12 8.67 -6.01
N GLU A 128 5.86 9.04 -5.84
CA GLU A 128 5.15 9.05 -4.55
C GLU A 128 3.68 8.59 -4.72
N GLY A 129 3.43 7.66 -5.63
CA GLY A 129 2.09 7.15 -5.95
C GLY A 129 1.59 6.08 -4.97
N PHE A 130 2.50 5.40 -4.26
CA PHE A 130 2.10 4.29 -3.39
C PHE A 130 1.26 4.75 -2.18
N ARG A 131 1.47 5.99 -1.69
CA ARG A 131 0.61 6.61 -0.66
C ARG A 131 -0.85 6.80 -1.10
N ARG A 132 -1.19 6.64 -2.38
CA ARG A 132 -2.58 6.63 -2.88
C ARG A 132 -3.21 5.24 -2.91
N ILE A 133 -2.48 4.24 -2.43
CA ILE A 133 -2.94 2.85 -2.34
C ILE A 133 -3.21 2.45 -0.89
N THR A 134 -2.26 2.76 0.01
CA THR A 134 -2.40 2.52 1.46
C THR A 134 -1.47 3.47 2.24
N TYR A 135 -1.59 3.48 3.57
CA TYR A 135 -0.67 4.19 4.45
C TYR A 135 0.70 3.50 4.49
N PHE A 136 1.76 4.22 4.13
CA PHE A 136 3.13 3.69 4.08
C PHE A 136 4.19 4.76 4.33
N LEU A 137 5.43 4.37 4.64
CA LEU A 137 6.58 5.28 4.57
C LEU A 137 7.02 5.42 3.11
N ASP A 138 6.34 6.28 2.36
CA ASP A 138 6.48 6.41 0.90
C ASP A 138 7.72 7.23 0.52
N ARG A 139 8.89 6.66 0.84
CA ARG A 139 10.23 7.21 0.62
C ARG A 139 11.19 6.10 0.17
N PRO A 140 12.13 6.38 -0.74
CA PRO A 140 12.89 5.34 -1.46
C PRO A 140 13.96 4.62 -0.61
N ASP A 141 14.33 5.16 0.55
CA ASP A 141 15.26 4.55 1.50
C ASP A 141 14.58 3.63 2.53
N VAL A 142 13.26 3.46 2.44
CA VAL A 142 12.52 2.39 3.13
C VAL A 142 12.26 1.26 2.14
N MET A 143 12.96 0.14 2.34
CA MET A 143 12.83 -1.06 1.50
C MET A 143 12.16 -2.18 2.27
N ALA A 144 11.19 -2.85 1.63
CA ALA A 144 10.44 -3.97 2.19
C ALA A 144 10.41 -5.16 1.22
N VAL A 145 10.29 -6.37 1.75
CA VAL A 145 9.87 -7.57 1.02
C VAL A 145 8.35 -7.52 0.88
N PHE A 146 7.83 -7.77 -0.33
CA PHE A 146 6.39 -7.67 -0.61
C PHE A 146 5.80 -9.04 -0.88
N THR A 147 4.73 -9.35 -0.15
CA THR A 147 3.77 -10.40 -0.50
C THR A 147 2.46 -9.74 -0.91
N THR A 148 1.94 -10.02 -2.09
CA THR A 148 0.75 -9.37 -2.64
C THR A 148 -0.26 -10.39 -3.11
N THR A 149 -1.42 -10.42 -2.46
CA THR A 149 -2.59 -11.18 -2.92
C THR A 149 -3.56 -10.25 -3.64
N ILE A 150 -3.96 -10.63 -4.85
CA ILE A 150 -4.94 -9.91 -5.66
C ILE A 150 -6.17 -10.80 -5.75
N VAL A 151 -7.35 -10.22 -5.53
CA VAL A 151 -8.65 -10.89 -5.65
C VAL A 151 -9.50 -10.05 -6.59
N ALA A 152 -10.09 -10.67 -7.60
CA ALA A 152 -10.94 -9.99 -8.57
C ALA A 152 -12.00 -10.94 -9.15
N ASP A 153 -12.99 -10.36 -9.83
CA ASP A 153 -13.92 -11.13 -10.66
C ASP A 153 -13.18 -11.80 -11.82
N GLN A 154 -13.34 -13.12 -11.98
CA GLN A 154 -12.59 -13.91 -12.96
C GLN A 154 -12.94 -13.53 -14.41
N SER A 155 -14.18 -13.10 -14.67
CA SER A 155 -14.63 -12.74 -16.01
C SER A 155 -14.07 -11.38 -16.46
N ARG A 156 -13.97 -10.43 -15.53
CA ARG A 156 -13.47 -9.07 -15.77
C ARG A 156 -11.94 -8.99 -15.75
N CYS A 157 -11.31 -9.73 -14.85
CA CYS A 157 -9.87 -9.68 -14.61
C CYS A 157 -9.25 -11.08 -14.61
N PRO A 158 -9.30 -11.84 -15.72
CA PRO A 158 -8.77 -13.20 -15.77
C PRO A 158 -7.25 -13.28 -15.54
N VAL A 159 -6.52 -12.17 -15.69
CA VAL A 159 -5.09 -12.07 -15.46
C VAL A 159 -4.84 -11.17 -14.24
N LEU A 160 -4.10 -11.68 -13.25
CA LEU A 160 -3.71 -10.98 -12.02
C LEU A 160 -2.19 -11.03 -11.84
N LEU A 161 -1.51 -9.89 -11.96
CA LEU A 161 -0.04 -9.79 -11.91
C LEU A 161 0.42 -8.81 -10.83
N SER A 162 1.53 -9.14 -10.19
CA SER A 162 2.29 -8.26 -9.29
C SER A 162 3.78 -8.61 -9.39
N ASN A 163 4.65 -7.84 -8.74
CA ASN A 163 6.09 -8.13 -8.69
C ASN A 163 6.38 -9.53 -8.11
N GLY A 164 7.46 -10.15 -8.56
CA GLY A 164 7.99 -11.39 -7.99
C GLY A 164 7.46 -12.65 -8.67
N ASN A 165 7.34 -13.72 -7.90
CA ASN A 165 6.89 -15.03 -8.39
C ASN A 165 5.47 -15.34 -7.90
N LEU A 166 4.66 -15.97 -8.75
CA LEU A 166 3.38 -16.54 -8.33
C LEU A 166 3.65 -17.70 -7.36
N VAL A 167 3.21 -17.55 -6.11
CA VAL A 167 3.43 -18.55 -5.05
C VAL A 167 2.18 -19.32 -4.70
N ASP A 168 1.00 -18.75 -4.94
CA ASP A 168 -0.27 -19.42 -4.66
C ASP A 168 -1.41 -18.79 -5.49
N HIS A 169 -2.46 -19.55 -5.78
CA HIS A 169 -3.64 -19.06 -6.52
C HIS A 169 -4.84 -19.97 -6.29
N GLY A 170 -6.04 -19.45 -6.56
CA GLY A 170 -7.25 -20.25 -6.45
C GLY A 170 -8.51 -19.51 -6.88
N GLU A 171 -9.63 -20.23 -6.80
CA GLU A 171 -10.97 -19.73 -7.11
C GLU A 171 -11.77 -19.55 -5.81
N LEU A 172 -12.71 -18.60 -5.82
CA LEU A 172 -13.69 -18.38 -4.77
C LEU A 172 -15.07 -18.81 -5.26
N THR A 173 -15.95 -19.17 -4.34
CA THR A 173 -17.29 -19.72 -4.67
C THR A 173 -18.25 -18.70 -5.27
N ASP A 174 -17.89 -17.41 -5.29
CA ASP A 174 -18.71 -16.30 -5.77
C ASP A 174 -18.30 -15.80 -7.17
N GLY A 175 -17.51 -16.57 -7.91
CA GLY A 175 -17.04 -16.22 -9.27
C GLY A 175 -15.79 -15.32 -9.29
N ARG A 176 -15.24 -14.99 -8.11
CA ARG A 176 -13.92 -14.35 -8.00
C ARG A 176 -12.82 -15.40 -8.00
N HIS A 177 -11.61 -14.95 -8.29
CA HIS A 177 -10.39 -15.74 -8.13
C HIS A 177 -9.30 -14.88 -7.49
N TRP A 178 -8.18 -15.50 -7.16
CA TRP A 178 -7.06 -14.80 -6.56
C TRP A 178 -5.71 -15.38 -6.94
N ALA A 179 -4.69 -14.54 -6.85
CA ALA A 179 -3.29 -14.90 -7.05
C ALA A 179 -2.43 -14.19 -5.99
N THR A 180 -1.49 -14.91 -5.39
CA THR A 180 -0.51 -14.40 -4.44
C THR A 180 0.87 -14.41 -5.06
N TRP A 181 1.52 -13.25 -5.02
CA TRP A 181 2.84 -12.99 -5.56
C TRP A 181 3.81 -12.67 -4.43
N HIS A 182 5.01 -13.23 -4.49
CA HIS A 182 6.08 -12.95 -3.53
C HIS A 182 7.33 -12.47 -4.26
N ASP A 183 7.77 -11.27 -3.92
CA ASP A 183 9.04 -10.71 -4.38
C ASP A 183 10.08 -10.77 -3.25
N PRO A 184 11.07 -11.68 -3.34
CA PRO A 184 12.02 -11.93 -2.25
C PRO A 184 13.05 -10.80 -2.09
N PHE A 185 13.10 -9.83 -3.01
CA PHE A 185 14.07 -8.75 -2.96
C PHE A 185 13.46 -7.52 -2.28
N PRO A 186 14.10 -7.00 -1.20
CA PRO A 186 13.67 -5.75 -0.59
C PRO A 186 13.71 -4.64 -1.64
N LYS A 187 12.58 -3.93 -1.78
CA LYS A 187 12.45 -2.81 -2.72
C LYS A 187 11.73 -1.64 -2.08
N PRO A 188 12.00 -0.41 -2.53
CA PRO A 188 11.16 0.73 -2.21
C PRO A 188 9.77 0.62 -2.86
N CYS A 189 8.77 1.20 -2.23
CA CYS A 189 7.37 1.15 -2.67
C CYS A 189 7.11 1.78 -4.04
N TYR A 190 7.95 2.71 -4.53
CA TYR A 190 7.80 3.26 -5.87
C TYR A 190 7.99 2.22 -6.98
N LEU A 191 8.62 1.07 -6.68
CA LEU A 191 8.78 -0.07 -7.60
C LEU A 191 7.63 -1.09 -7.50
N PHE A 192 6.65 -0.87 -6.62
CA PHE A 192 5.47 -1.73 -6.54
C PHE A 192 4.66 -1.62 -7.83
N ALA A 193 4.24 -2.77 -8.36
CA ALA A 193 3.38 -2.87 -9.51
C ALA A 193 2.25 -3.89 -9.29
N LEU A 194 1.04 -3.53 -9.70
CA LEU A 194 -0.11 -4.41 -9.83
C LEU A 194 -0.77 -4.17 -11.18
N VAL A 195 -1.10 -5.26 -11.89
CA VAL A 195 -1.88 -5.23 -13.12
C VAL A 195 -2.97 -6.30 -13.04
N ALA A 196 -4.21 -5.93 -13.35
CA ALA A 196 -5.31 -6.88 -13.42
C ALA A 196 -6.27 -6.55 -14.58
N GLY A 197 -6.65 -7.53 -15.39
CA GLY A 197 -7.50 -7.28 -16.55
C GLY A 197 -7.50 -8.37 -17.61
N HIS A 198 -7.97 -8.02 -18.81
CA HIS A 198 -8.02 -8.93 -19.96
C HIS A 198 -6.80 -8.71 -20.85
N LEU A 199 -5.77 -9.55 -20.67
CA LEU A 199 -4.47 -9.40 -21.33
C LEU A 199 -4.14 -10.65 -22.14
N ALA A 200 -3.58 -10.44 -23.34
CA ALA A 200 -2.97 -11.52 -24.12
C ALA A 200 -1.50 -11.66 -23.72
N ALA A 201 -1.04 -12.89 -23.54
CA ALA A 201 0.37 -13.21 -23.38
C ALA A 201 1.00 -13.53 -24.75
N VAL A 202 2.20 -13.03 -24.97
CA VAL A 202 3.07 -13.46 -26.07
C VAL A 202 4.36 -13.94 -25.42
N GLU A 203 4.72 -15.19 -25.68
CA GLU A 203 5.94 -15.83 -25.19
C GLU A 203 6.81 -16.19 -26.40
N ASP A 204 8.12 -15.92 -26.31
CA ASP A 204 9.11 -16.21 -27.35
C ASP A 204 9.57 -17.68 -27.35
#